data_AF-A0A7V0Q5P8-F1
#
_entry.id   AF-A0A7V0Q5P8-F1
#
_cell.length_a   1.000
_cell.length_b   1.000
_cell.length_c   1.000
_cell.angle_alpha   90.00
_cell.angle_beta   90.00
_cell.angle_gamma   90.00
#
_symmetry.space_group_name_H-M   'P 1'
#
loop_
_entity.id
_entity.type
_entity.pdbx_description
1 polymer ?
#
loop_
_entity_poly.entity_id
_entity_poly.type
_entity_poly.pdbx_seq_one_letter_code
_entity_poly.pdbx_strand_id
1 'polypeptide(L)'
;MVRTIALAVTSALVFGACSSTPVATTARPPVTTIAPTTTAVPTTTTTTEPPPTVRLYLSGVPEPLAELVKDLYIDAHTSSSPPLDLPPGLDTLVENLVPGEGRLTIRAAAGLGEVLDTPIAVITAGDDVILAVADPVWRIVGAKLARFGLPASYGDEP
;
A
#
# COMPACT_ATOMS: atom_id res chain seq x y z
N MET A 1 9.05 -35.32 18.41
CA MET A 1 7.71 -35.72 17.91
C MET A 1 7.44 -34.87 16.68
N VAL A 2 7.58 -35.47 15.50
CA VAL A 2 7.52 -34.78 14.19
C VAL A 2 6.10 -34.88 13.65
N ARG A 3 5.56 -33.78 13.13
CA ARG A 3 4.31 -33.79 12.35
C ARG A 3 4.44 -32.82 11.18
N THR A 4 4.90 -33.37 10.06
CA THR A 4 4.91 -32.75 8.73
C THR A 4 3.51 -32.88 8.13
N ILE A 5 2.90 -31.78 7.68
CA ILE A 5 1.65 -31.81 6.91
C ILE A 5 1.99 -31.31 5.50
N ALA A 6 2.08 -32.27 4.58
CA ALA A 6 2.16 -32.01 3.15
C ALA A 6 0.74 -31.79 2.61
N LEU A 7 0.51 -30.72 1.87
CA LEU A 7 -0.71 -30.53 1.09
C LEU A 7 -0.32 -30.28 -0.37
N ALA A 8 -0.43 -31.32 -1.18
CA ALA A 8 -0.32 -31.25 -2.63
C ALA A 8 -1.71 -30.96 -3.20
N VAL A 9 -1.83 -29.92 -4.02
CA VAL A 9 -3.03 -29.65 -4.82
C VAL A 9 -2.61 -29.47 -6.27
N THR A 10 -2.77 -30.54 -7.04
CA THR A 10 -2.78 -30.55 -8.51
C THR A 10 -4.22 -30.47 -8.99
N SER A 11 -4.51 -29.51 -9.88
CA SER A 11 -5.69 -29.58 -10.77
C SER A 11 -5.35 -28.94 -12.10
N ALA A 12 -5.31 -29.78 -13.14
CA ALA A 12 -5.18 -29.42 -14.54
C ALA A 12 -6.49 -29.73 -15.27
N LEU A 13 -7.00 -28.79 -16.08
CA LEU A 13 -8.03 -28.94 -17.13
C LEU A 13 -7.91 -27.68 -18.01
N VAL A 14 -7.56 -27.62 -19.31
CA VAL A 14 -7.77 -28.41 -20.54
C VAL A 14 -8.93 -27.91 -21.45
N PHE A 15 -8.53 -27.49 -22.66
CA PHE A 15 -9.18 -27.28 -23.97
C PHE A 15 -10.26 -26.21 -24.22
N GLY A 16 -10.13 -25.56 -25.39
CA GLY A 16 -11.19 -24.82 -26.06
C GLY A 16 -10.72 -24.02 -27.29
N ALA A 17 -10.21 -24.69 -28.33
CA ALA A 17 -9.99 -24.09 -29.65
C ALA A 17 -11.30 -24.06 -30.45
N CYS A 18 -11.67 -22.89 -31.01
CA CYS A 18 -12.67 -22.80 -32.08
C CYS A 18 -12.30 -21.65 -33.03
N SER A 19 -11.63 -22.02 -34.13
CA SER A 19 -11.54 -21.21 -35.34
C SER A 19 -12.87 -21.29 -36.10
N SER A 20 -13.40 -20.18 -36.58
CA SER A 20 -14.47 -20.20 -37.58
C SER A 20 -14.29 -19.08 -38.58
N THR A 21 -13.82 -19.46 -39.76
CA THR A 21 -13.75 -18.65 -40.97
C THR A 21 -15.07 -18.79 -41.73
N PRO A 22 -15.78 -17.72 -42.08
CA PRO A 22 -16.83 -17.79 -43.09
C PRO A 22 -16.30 -17.50 -44.50
N VAL A 23 -16.78 -18.34 -45.41
CA VAL A 23 -16.57 -18.44 -46.86
C VAL A 23 -17.16 -17.23 -47.60
N ALA A 24 -16.49 -16.86 -48.69
CA ALA A 24 -16.87 -15.82 -49.64
C ALA A 24 -18.19 -16.13 -50.39
N THR A 25 -19.01 -15.11 -50.64
CA THR A 25 -20.09 -15.14 -51.64
C THR A 25 -20.02 -13.89 -52.52
N THR A 26 -20.18 -14.14 -53.82
CA THR A 26 -19.93 -13.28 -54.97
C THR A 26 -20.96 -12.16 -55.19
N ALA A 27 -20.43 -10.95 -55.35
CA ALA A 27 -20.79 -9.76 -56.16
C ALA A 27 -22.24 -9.41 -56.58
N ARG A 28 -22.60 -8.13 -56.31
CA ARG A 28 -23.41 -7.25 -57.17
C ARG A 28 -22.78 -5.83 -57.16
N PRO A 29 -22.67 -5.11 -58.30
CA PRO A 29 -22.02 -3.78 -58.39
C PRO A 29 -22.90 -2.63 -57.84
N PRO A 30 -22.32 -1.44 -57.59
CA PRO A 30 -22.63 -0.64 -56.40
C PRO A 30 -23.73 0.40 -56.63
N VAL A 31 -24.53 0.64 -55.59
CA VAL A 31 -25.20 1.92 -55.40
C VAL A 31 -24.26 2.76 -54.53
N THR A 32 -23.62 3.76 -55.14
CA THR A 32 -22.75 4.70 -54.42
C THR A 32 -23.61 5.64 -53.59
N THR A 33 -23.88 5.26 -52.35
CA THR A 33 -24.32 6.18 -51.31
C THR A 33 -23.13 6.41 -50.39
N ILE A 34 -22.51 7.59 -50.51
CA ILE A 34 -21.41 8.00 -49.63
C ILE A 34 -22.02 8.31 -48.26
N ALA A 35 -22.11 7.28 -47.41
CA ALA A 35 -22.36 7.47 -46.00
C ALA A 35 -21.08 8.03 -45.35
N PRO A 36 -21.16 9.06 -44.50
CA PRO A 36 -19.99 9.53 -43.77
C PRO A 36 -19.51 8.41 -42.84
N THR A 37 -18.33 7.84 -43.14
CA THR A 37 -17.64 6.90 -42.26
C THR A 37 -17.26 7.66 -40.99
N THR A 38 -18.05 7.49 -39.94
CA THR A 38 -17.71 8.04 -38.63
C THR A 38 -16.76 7.02 -38.01
N THR A 39 -15.46 7.24 -38.16
CA THR A 39 -14.44 6.47 -37.44
C THR A 39 -14.63 6.74 -35.95
N ALA A 40 -15.31 5.82 -35.25
CA ALA A 40 -15.36 5.84 -33.80
C ALA A 40 -13.95 5.53 -33.29
N VAL A 41 -13.23 6.58 -32.91
CA VAL A 41 -11.98 6.44 -32.16
C VAL A 41 -12.35 5.76 -30.83
N PRO A 42 -11.74 4.62 -30.47
CA PRO A 42 -11.99 4.02 -29.17
C PRO A 42 -11.54 5.01 -28.10
N THR A 43 -12.50 5.56 -27.37
CA THR A 43 -12.23 6.39 -26.19
C THR A 43 -11.69 5.46 -25.12
N THR A 44 -10.37 5.46 -24.93
CA THR A 44 -9.75 4.86 -23.74
C THR A 44 -10.16 5.71 -22.55
N THR A 45 -11.15 5.24 -21.79
CA THR A 45 -11.46 5.81 -20.48
C THR A 45 -10.36 5.39 -19.51
N THR A 46 -9.42 6.28 -19.25
CA THR A 46 -8.49 6.14 -18.12
C THR A 46 -9.28 6.44 -16.85
N THR A 47 -9.69 5.41 -16.13
CA THR A 47 -10.25 5.57 -14.79
C THR A 47 -9.09 5.96 -13.85
N THR A 48 -8.95 7.25 -13.58
CA THR A 48 -8.02 7.74 -12.55
C THR A 48 -8.59 7.37 -11.19
N GLU A 49 -8.00 6.37 -10.54
CA GLU A 49 -8.35 6.05 -9.16
C GLU A 49 -7.96 7.23 -8.24
N PRO A 50 -8.81 7.63 -7.29
CA PRO A 50 -8.45 8.68 -6.35
C PRO A 50 -7.18 8.28 -5.55
N PRO A 51 -6.32 9.26 -5.23
CA PRO A 51 -5.08 8.96 -4.52
C PRO A 51 -5.37 8.33 -3.16
N PRO A 52 -4.53 7.39 -2.71
CA PRO A 52 -4.70 6.77 -1.41
C PRO A 52 -4.65 7.84 -0.31
N THR A 53 -5.54 7.72 0.67
CA THR A 53 -5.70 8.74 1.73
C THR A 53 -5.56 8.09 3.10
N VAL A 54 -4.68 8.63 3.95
CA VAL A 54 -4.53 8.20 5.35
C VAL A 54 -5.24 9.16 6.29
N ARG A 55 -6.01 8.62 7.24
CA ARG A 55 -6.64 9.37 8.34
C ARG A 55 -6.16 8.81 9.67
N LEU A 56 -5.46 9.63 10.45
CA LEU A 56 -5.02 9.27 11.80
C LEU A 56 -5.91 9.93 12.86
N TYR A 57 -6.41 9.12 13.79
CA TYR A 57 -7.05 9.57 15.02
C TYR A 57 -6.10 9.24 16.19
N LEU A 58 -5.34 10.24 16.62
CA LEU A 58 -4.41 10.15 17.74
C LEU A 58 -4.57 11.42 18.58
N SER A 59 -4.79 11.27 19.89
CA SER A 59 -5.01 12.38 20.82
C SER A 59 -4.08 12.28 22.02
N GLY A 60 -3.92 13.39 22.75
CA GLY A 60 -3.09 13.44 23.95
C GLY A 60 -1.59 13.44 23.68
N VAL A 61 -1.17 13.75 22.45
CA VAL A 61 0.24 13.87 22.05
C VAL A 61 0.55 15.25 21.48
N PRO A 62 1.81 15.70 21.50
CA PRO A 62 2.24 16.89 20.78
C PRO A 62 1.94 16.77 19.28
N GLU A 63 1.53 17.88 18.65
CA GLU A 63 1.23 17.95 17.21
C GLU A 63 2.38 17.42 16.31
N PRO A 64 3.67 17.76 16.56
CA PRO A 64 4.76 17.22 15.75
C PRO A 64 4.86 15.69 15.80
N LEU A 65 4.51 15.07 16.94
CA LEU A 65 4.49 13.62 17.06
C LEU A 65 3.30 13.01 16.30
N ALA A 66 2.13 13.67 16.34
CA ALA A 66 0.95 13.20 15.60
C ALA A 66 1.17 13.23 14.09
N GLU A 67 1.75 14.31 13.56
CA GLU A 67 2.10 14.40 12.14
C GLU A 67 3.18 13.38 11.77
N LEU A 68 4.23 13.18 12.58
CA LEU A 68 5.25 12.16 12.33
C LEU A 68 4.66 10.74 12.21
N VAL A 69 3.73 10.36 13.10
CA VAL A 69 3.06 9.06 13.04
C VAL A 69 2.17 8.95 11.80
N LYS A 70 1.51 10.04 11.42
CA LYS A 70 0.67 10.08 10.22
C LYS A 70 1.51 9.95 8.95
N ASP A 71 2.64 10.63 8.89
CA ASP A 71 3.58 10.56 7.78
C ASP A 71 4.15 9.16 7.62
N LEU A 72 4.48 8.47 8.73
CA LEU A 72 4.88 7.05 8.68
C LEU A 72 3.81 6.18 8.01
N TYR A 73 2.53 6.37 8.37
CA TYR A 73 1.44 5.62 7.76
C TYR A 73 1.16 6.01 6.31
N ILE A 74 1.39 7.28 5.94
CA ILE A 74 1.32 7.72 4.55
C ILE A 74 2.42 7.03 3.76
N ASP A 75 3.66 7.09 4.24
CA ASP A 75 4.80 6.50 3.56
C ASP A 75 4.62 4.98 3.38
N ALA A 76 4.25 4.27 4.44
CA ALA A 76 3.97 2.84 4.39
C ALA A 76 2.77 2.44 3.52
N HIS A 77 1.76 3.30 3.39
CA HIS A 77 0.55 2.97 2.61
C HIS A 77 0.66 3.39 1.14
N THR A 78 1.44 4.42 0.83
CA THR A 78 1.45 5.03 -0.52
C THR A 78 2.81 5.02 -1.20
N SER A 79 3.89 4.65 -0.49
CA SER A 79 5.28 4.84 -0.92
C SER A 79 5.50 6.29 -1.37
N SER A 80 5.25 7.23 -0.46
CA SER A 80 5.28 8.67 -0.77
C SER A 80 6.72 9.18 -0.97
N SER A 81 6.86 10.23 -1.77
CA SER A 81 8.12 10.97 -1.94
C SER A 81 7.92 12.43 -1.51
N PRO A 82 8.80 13.04 -0.69
CA PRO A 82 10.07 12.50 -0.20
C PRO A 82 9.90 11.43 0.90
N PRO A 83 10.84 10.45 0.97
CA PRO A 83 10.80 9.41 1.99
C PRO A 83 10.98 9.98 3.40
N LEU A 84 10.34 9.35 4.39
CA LEU A 84 10.46 9.74 5.79
C LEU A 84 11.82 9.31 6.35
N ASP A 85 12.45 10.14 7.18
CA ASP A 85 13.69 9.79 7.86
C ASP A 85 13.41 8.75 8.96
N LEU A 86 13.72 7.50 8.66
CA LEU A 86 13.47 6.33 9.51
C LEU A 86 14.79 5.67 9.92
N PRO A 87 14.83 5.01 11.08
CA PRO A 87 16.02 4.30 11.53
C PRO A 87 16.37 3.17 10.55
N PRO A 88 17.66 2.80 10.45
CA PRO A 88 18.11 1.72 9.58
C PRO A 88 17.30 0.43 9.78
N GLY A 89 16.98 -0.22 8.67
CA GLY A 89 16.17 -1.44 8.64
C GLY A 89 14.68 -1.16 8.61
N LEU A 90 14.16 -0.17 9.36
CA LEU A 90 12.76 0.22 9.25
C LEU A 90 12.47 0.91 7.92
N ASP A 91 13.36 1.78 7.47
CA ASP A 91 13.34 2.39 6.14
C ASP A 91 13.21 1.35 5.03
N THR A 92 14.09 0.35 5.05
CA THR A 92 14.14 -0.74 4.06
C THR A 92 12.86 -1.56 4.08
N LEU A 93 12.30 -1.83 5.26
CA LEU A 93 11.03 -2.56 5.38
C LEU A 93 9.87 -1.75 4.77
N VAL A 94 9.83 -0.44 5.00
CA VAL A 94 8.77 0.45 4.49
C VAL A 94 8.91 0.65 2.98
N GLU A 95 10.11 0.84 2.45
CA GLU A 95 10.37 1.01 1.01
C GLU A 95 9.96 -0.22 0.18
N ASN A 96 10.03 -1.42 0.78
CA ASN A 96 9.67 -2.67 0.12
C ASN A 96 8.16 -2.99 0.20
N LEU A 97 7.36 -2.14 0.82
CA LEU A 97 5.91 -2.33 0.83
C LEU A 97 5.30 -2.08 -0.55
N VAL A 98 4.30 -2.88 -0.88
CA VAL A 98 3.44 -2.62 -2.04
C VAL A 98 2.42 -1.55 -1.62
N PRO A 99 2.32 -0.42 -2.35
CA PRO A 99 1.32 0.60 -2.06
C PRO A 99 -0.09 0.01 -1.98
N GLY A 100 -0.84 0.43 -0.97
CA GLY A 100 -2.23 0.08 -0.81
C GLY A 100 -3.15 1.00 -1.59
N GLU A 101 -4.30 0.47 -2.00
CA GLU A 101 -5.36 1.24 -2.65
C GLU A 101 -6.34 1.85 -1.62
N GLY A 102 -7.04 2.91 -2.02
CA GLY A 102 -8.14 3.48 -1.24
C GLY A 102 -7.75 4.19 0.07
N ARG A 103 -8.67 4.15 1.05
CA ARG A 103 -8.57 4.94 2.29
C ARG A 103 -8.12 4.07 3.46
N LEU A 104 -7.03 4.47 4.11
CA LEU A 104 -6.54 3.90 5.35
C LEU A 104 -6.98 4.76 6.54
N THR A 105 -7.67 4.16 7.52
CA THR A 105 -8.13 4.87 8.73
C THR A 105 -7.53 4.24 9.98
N ILE A 106 -6.76 5.02 10.73
CA ILE A 106 -6.00 4.57 11.89
C ILE A 106 -6.57 5.18 13.15
N ARG A 107 -6.88 4.34 14.14
CA ARG A 107 -7.21 4.77 15.50
C ARG A 107 -6.07 4.33 16.40
N ALA A 108 -5.41 5.30 17.02
CA ALA A 108 -4.22 5.08 17.81
C ALA A 108 -4.39 5.67 19.22
N ALA A 109 -3.66 5.09 20.16
CA ALA A 109 -3.45 5.62 21.49
C ALA A 109 -1.94 5.79 21.72
N ALA A 110 -1.56 6.71 22.61
CA ALA A 110 -0.16 6.91 22.97
C ALA A 110 0.02 6.92 24.48
N GLY A 111 1.10 6.30 24.93
CA GLY A 111 1.70 6.55 26.24
C GLY A 111 2.90 7.48 26.06
N LEU A 112 2.89 8.60 26.78
CA LEU A 112 4.04 9.51 26.86
C LEU A 112 4.81 9.24 28.14
N GLY A 113 6.13 9.40 28.08
CA GLY A 113 7.01 9.27 29.22
C GLY A 113 8.31 10.03 29.00
N GLU A 114 9.25 9.81 29.90
CA GLU A 114 10.56 10.43 29.85
C GLU A 114 11.61 9.44 30.36
N VAL A 115 12.76 9.41 29.70
CA VAL A 115 13.91 8.58 30.08
C VAL A 115 15.15 9.47 30.00
N LEU A 116 15.85 9.65 31.14
CA LEU A 116 17.06 10.48 31.21
C LEU A 116 16.83 11.87 30.57
N ASP A 117 15.79 12.56 31.03
CA ASP A 117 15.39 13.89 30.53
C ASP A 117 15.00 13.95 29.03
N THR A 118 14.86 12.79 28.38
CA THR A 118 14.46 12.67 26.97
C THR A 118 13.01 12.21 26.88
N PRO A 119 12.10 13.00 26.29
CA PRO A 119 10.72 12.59 26.09
C PRO A 119 10.63 11.38 25.15
N ILE A 120 9.80 10.42 25.54
CA ILE A 120 9.52 9.22 24.75
C ILE A 120 8.02 9.05 24.54
N ALA A 121 7.67 8.36 23.46
CA ALA A 121 6.30 7.98 23.17
C ALA A 121 6.24 6.55 22.68
N VAL A 122 5.24 5.81 23.18
CA VAL A 122 4.82 4.52 22.64
C VAL A 122 3.43 4.70 22.08
N ILE A 123 3.29 4.51 20.76
CA ILE A 123 2.01 4.63 20.07
C ILE A 123 1.56 3.24 19.65
N THR A 124 0.30 2.92 19.95
CA THR A 124 -0.31 1.63 19.61
C THR A 124 -1.56 1.84 18.77
N ALA A 125 -1.72 1.06 17.70
CA ALA A 125 -2.90 1.09 16.84
C ALA A 125 -3.26 -0.34 16.39
N GLY A 126 -4.14 -1.00 17.14
CA GLY A 126 -4.33 -2.45 16.98
C GLY A 126 -3.05 -3.18 17.33
N ASP A 127 -2.53 -3.98 16.40
CA ASP A 127 -1.28 -4.75 16.56
C ASP A 127 -0.01 -3.97 16.18
N ASP A 128 -0.17 -2.73 15.72
CA ASP A 128 0.95 -1.85 15.41
C ASP A 128 1.49 -1.20 16.68
N VAL A 129 2.82 -1.10 16.77
CA VAL A 129 3.54 -0.43 17.86
C VAL A 129 4.61 0.47 17.27
N ILE A 130 4.63 1.75 17.65
CA ILE A 130 5.63 2.72 17.20
C ILE A 130 6.31 3.31 18.44
N LEU A 131 7.65 3.37 18.41
CA LEU A 131 8.48 4.00 19.42
C LEU A 131 9.04 5.30 18.85
N ALA A 132 8.88 6.39 19.58
CA ALA A 132 9.43 7.68 19.20
C ALA A 132 10.13 8.35 20.40
N VAL A 133 11.13 9.16 20.10
CA VAL A 133 11.89 9.95 21.08
C VAL A 133 12.01 11.39 20.59
N ALA A 134 12.08 12.36 21.50
CA ALA A 134 12.27 13.77 21.16
C ALA A 134 13.68 14.24 21.53
N ASP A 135 14.54 14.48 20.53
CA ASP A 135 15.90 14.98 20.74
C ASP A 135 16.52 15.60 19.46
N PRO A 136 16.49 16.93 19.25
CA PRO A 136 15.61 17.92 19.88
C PRO A 136 14.18 17.86 19.33
N VAL A 137 13.97 17.15 18.21
CA VAL A 137 12.69 16.93 17.54
C VAL A 137 12.26 15.47 17.67
N TRP A 138 10.97 15.21 17.52
CA TRP A 138 10.45 13.84 17.50
C TRP A 138 11.01 13.07 16.31
N ARG A 139 11.53 11.86 16.57
CA ARG A 139 11.93 10.88 15.57
C ARG A 139 11.40 9.51 15.95
N ILE A 140 11.08 8.69 14.95
CA ILE A 140 10.75 7.28 15.17
C ILE A 140 12.07 6.53 15.38
N VAL A 141 12.14 5.70 16.41
CA VAL A 141 13.33 4.87 16.70
C VAL A 141 13.06 3.39 16.51
N GLY A 142 11.82 3.04 16.23
CA GLY A 142 11.45 1.69 15.85
C GLY A 142 9.95 1.53 15.74
N ALA A 143 9.54 0.53 14.97
CA ALA A 143 8.14 0.21 14.79
C ALA A 143 7.95 -1.27 14.48
N LYS A 144 6.76 -1.76 14.85
CA LYS A 144 6.16 -2.98 14.33
C LYS A 144 4.88 -2.56 13.63
N LEU A 145 4.86 -2.60 12.31
CA LEU A 145 3.68 -2.26 11.51
C LEU A 145 3.00 -3.54 11.03
N ALA A 146 2.42 -4.27 11.99
CA ALA A 146 1.85 -5.60 11.77
C ALA A 146 0.77 -5.62 10.69
N ARG A 147 0.01 -4.53 10.53
CA ARG A 147 -1.03 -4.43 9.48
C ARG A 147 -0.49 -4.51 8.05
N PHE A 148 0.78 -4.15 7.85
CA PHE A 148 1.43 -4.25 6.55
C PHE A 148 2.25 -5.55 6.43
N GLY A 149 2.11 -6.47 7.39
CA GLY A 149 2.86 -7.73 7.42
C GLY A 149 4.35 -7.57 7.75
N LEU A 150 4.77 -6.38 8.20
CA LEU A 150 6.16 -6.12 8.52
C LEU A 150 6.57 -6.73 9.87
N PRO A 151 7.79 -7.28 9.99
CA PRO A 151 8.35 -7.63 11.28
C PRO A 151 8.59 -6.37 12.12
N ALA A 152 8.91 -6.58 13.39
CA ALA A 152 9.34 -5.48 14.25
C ALA A 152 10.78 -5.06 13.92
N SER A 153 11.03 -3.76 13.87
CA SER A 153 12.37 -3.14 13.80
C SER A 153 12.51 -2.13 14.93
N TYR A 154 13.52 -2.28 15.79
CA TYR A 154 13.73 -1.46 17.00
C TYR A 154 15.18 -0.99 17.16
N GLY A 155 15.83 -0.64 16.06
CA GLY A 155 17.26 -0.29 16.00
C GLY A 155 18.02 -1.23 15.07
N ASP A 156 19.34 -1.09 15.06
CA ASP A 156 20.22 -1.85 14.17
C ASP A 156 19.92 -3.36 14.27
N GLU A 157 19.69 -3.99 13.11
CA GLU A 157 19.68 -5.44 12.99
C GLU A 157 20.97 -6.01 13.62
N PRO A 158 20.94 -7.22 14.21
CA PRO A 158 22.13 -7.87 14.76
C PRO A 158 23.26 -8.04 13.73
#